data_AF-A0A954GW89-F1
#
_entry.id   AF-A0A954GW89-F1
#
_cell.length_a   1.000
_cell.length_b   1.000
_cell.length_c   1.000
_cell.angle_alpha   90.00
_cell.angle_beta   90.00
_cell.angle_gamma   90.00
#
_symmetry.space_group_name_H-M   'P 1'
#
loop_
_entity.id
_entity.type
_entity.pdbx_description
1 polymer ?
#
loop_
_entity_poly.entity_id
_entity_poly.type
_entity_poly.pdbx_seq_one_letter_code
_entity_poly.pdbx_strand_id
1 'polypeptide(L)' 'MREYVWLECTETGTRNYRVIKETRGTERLELMKYCPKLRRHTVHKESRKK' A
#
# COMPACT_ATOMS: atom_id res chain seq x y z
N MET A 1 -16.09 -9.07 -1.70
CA MET A 1 -15.70 -9.06 -0.28
C MET A 1 -14.70 -7.94 -0.15
N ARG A 2 -14.87 -7.07 0.86
CA ARG A 2 -14.00 -5.92 1.06
C ARG A 2 -13.07 -6.24 2.22
N GLU A 3 -11.78 -6.18 1.96
CA GLU A 3 -10.75 -6.47 2.95
C GLU A 3 -9.84 -5.27 3.09
N TYR A 4 -9.29 -5.10 4.28
CA TYR A 4 -8.27 -4.08 4.49
C TYR A 4 -6.91 -4.62 4.11
N VAL A 5 -6.22 -3.91 3.23
CA VAL A 5 -4.83 -4.22 2.86
C VAL A 5 -3.91 -3.11 3.34
N TRP A 6 -2.68 -3.49 3.69
CA TRP A 6 -1.63 -2.53 4.00
C TRP A 6 -0.91 -2.13 2.71
N LEU A 7 -0.47 -0.88 2.62
CA LEU A 7 0.42 -0.41 1.57
C LEU A 7 1.81 -0.19 2.15
N GLU A 8 2.79 -0.82 1.53
CA GLU A 8 4.19 -0.80 1.88
C GLU A 8 4.95 0.08 0.89
N CYS A 9 5.75 1.01 1.41
CA CYS A 9 6.63 1.84 0.58
C CYS A 9 7.70 0.98 -0.10
N THR A 10 7.86 1.08 -1.42
CA THR A 10 8.84 0.28 -2.18
C THR A 10 10.29 0.60 -1.82
N GLU A 11 10.56 1.82 -1.34
CA GLU A 11 11.92 2.28 -1.06
C GLU A 11 12.34 2.08 0.39
N THR A 12 11.39 2.14 1.33
CA THR A 12 11.69 2.10 2.77
C THR A 12 11.12 0.88 3.49
N GLY A 13 10.33 0.06 2.79
CA GLY A 13 9.63 -1.10 3.36
C GLY A 13 8.63 -0.73 4.46
N THR A 14 8.30 0.55 4.64
CA THR A 14 7.47 1.00 5.76
C THR A 14 5.99 0.89 5.39
N ARG A 15 5.20 0.26 6.27
CA ARG A 15 3.75 0.05 6.11
C ARG A 15 2.98 1.12 6.86
N ASN A 16 2.65 2.20 6.15
CA ASN A 16 2.03 3.39 6.78
C ASN A 16 0.56 3.57 6.43
N TYR A 17 0.08 2.93 5.36
CA TYR A 17 -1.27 3.15 4.85
C TYR A 17 -2.07 1.86 4.89
N ARG A 18 -3.34 1.99 5.26
CA ARG A 18 -4.32 0.92 5.21
C ARG A 18 -5.47 1.38 4.32
N VAL A 19 -5.84 0.56 3.34
CA VAL A 19 -6.90 0.87 2.40
C VAL A 19 -7.89 -0.29 2.33
N ILE A 20 -9.16 0.05 2.12
CA ILE A 20 -10.20 -0.94 1.86
C ILE A 20 -10.11 -1.29 0.39
N LYS A 21 -9.95 -2.57 0.08
CA LYS A 21 -9.90 -3.08 -1.28
C LYS A 21 -10.97 -4.15 -1.47
N GLU A 22 -11.60 -4.14 -2.64
CA GLU A 22 -12.46 -5.22 -3.10
C GLU A 22 -11.58 -6.40 -3.54
N THR A 23 -11.70 -7.56 -2.89
CA THR A 23 -10.89 -8.75 -3.19
C THR A 23 -11.27 -9.41 -4.52
N ARG A 24 -12.41 -9.06 -5.11
CA ARG A 24 -12.93 -9.69 -6.34
C ARG A 24 -12.35 -9.02 -7.60
N GLY A 25 -11.43 -9.70 -8.27
CA GLY A 25 -10.94 -9.35 -9.61
C GLY A 25 -9.96 -8.18 -9.69
N THR A 26 -9.53 -7.62 -8.56
CA THR A 26 -8.73 -6.38 -8.54
C THR A 26 -7.23 -6.67 -8.48
N GLU A 27 -6.48 -6.18 -9.48
CA GLU A 27 -5.01 -6.24 -9.55
C GLU A 27 -4.32 -5.56 -8.37
N ARG A 28 -3.05 -5.89 -8.14
CA ARG A 28 -2.23 -5.36 -7.04
C ARG A 28 -2.31 -3.83 -7.01
N LEU A 29 -2.66 -3.28 -5.86
CA LEU A 29 -2.81 -1.84 -5.71
C LEU A 29 -1.43 -1.18 -5.61
N GLU A 30 -1.14 -0.25 -6.51
CA GLU A 30 0.04 0.61 -6.47
C GLU A 30 -0.41 2.06 -6.40
N LEU A 31 -0.08 2.76 -5.30
CA LEU A 31 -0.49 4.14 -5.08
C LEU A 31 0.71 5.00 -4.71
N MET A 32 0.80 6.19 -5.28
CA MET A 32 1.77 7.19 -4.85
C MET A 32 1.29 7.85 -3.56
N LYS A 33 2.02 7.62 -2.47
CA LYS A 33 1.74 8.20 -1.16
C LYS A 33 2.99 8.82 -0.57
N TYR A 34 2.79 9.77 0.33
CA TYR A 34 3.88 10.46 0.98
C TYR A 34 4.61 9.50 1.93
N CYS A 35 5.93 9.37 1.77
CA CYS A 35 6.76 8.63 2.70
C CYS A 35 7.43 9.62 3.67
N PRO A 36 7.08 9.61 4.98
CA PRO A 36 7.64 10.55 5.94
C PRO A 36 9.15 10.37 6.15
N LYS A 37 9.70 9.17 5.94
CA LYS A 37 11.13 8.89 6.06
C LYS A 37 11.95 9.58 4.96
N LEU A 38 11.45 9.58 3.73
CA LEU A 38 12.12 10.16 2.57
C LEU A 38 11.65 11.59 2.27
N ARG A 39 10.61 12.05 2.99
CA ARG A 39 9.94 13.34 2.82
C ARG A 39 9.48 13.62 1.38
N ARG A 40 9.15 12.57 0.63
CA ARG A 40 8.67 12.64 -0.76
C ARG A 40 7.56 11.63 -1.04
N HIS A 41 6.81 11.84 -2.12
CA HIS A 41 5.84 10.87 -2.59
C HIS A 41 6.54 9.71 -3.29
N THR A 42 6.28 8.50 -2.83
CA THR A 42 6.83 7.27 -3.40
C THR A 42 5.72 6.28 -3.71
N VAL A 43 6.03 5.31 -4.57
CA VAL A 43 5.11 4.22 -4.87
C VAL A 43 4.98 3.33 -3.65
N HIS A 44 3.75 3.09 -3.21
CA HIS A 44 3.43 2.13 -2.18
C HIS A 44 2.66 0.97 -2.82
N LYS A 45 3.10 -0.25 -2.56
CA LYS A 45 2.51 -1.49 -3.09
C LYS A 45 1.71 -2.21 -2.01
N GLU A 46 0.67 -2.90 -2.44
CA GLU A 46 -0.12 -3.78 -1.59
C GLU A 46 0.75 -4.86 -0.92
N SER A 47 0.72 -4.88 0.41
CA SER A 47 1.33 -5.90 1.25
C SER A 47 0.22 -6.61 2.01
N ARG A 48 -0.15 -7.81 1.55
CA ARG A 48 -1.01 -8.72 2.32
C ARG A 48 -0.12 -9.42 3.34
N LYS A 49 -0.32 -9.14 4.63
CA LYS A 49 0.21 -10.05 5.66
C LYS A 49 -0.48 -11.39 5.45
N LYS A 50 0.32 -12.44 5.25
CA LYS A 50 -0.12 -13.82 5.12
C LYS A 50 -0.69 -14.31 6.44
#